data_AF-A0A7C9F329-F1
#
_entry.id   AF-A0A7C9F329-F1
#
_cell.length_a   1.000
_cell.length_b   1.000
_cell.length_c   1.000
_cell.angle_alpha   90.00
_cell.angle_beta   90.00
_cell.angle_gamma   90.00
#
_symmetry.space_group_name_H-M   'P 1'
#
loop_
_entity.id
_entity.type
_entity.pdbx_description
1 polymer ?
#
loop_
_entity_poly.entity_id
_entity_poly.type
_entity_poly.pdbx_seq_one_letter_code
_entity_poly.pdbx_strand_id
1 'polypeptide(L)'
;LDQLAQIEINGIGRVEQPPASKAAIESMPTIEIVEAHVDSESHCAVCKEVFELATEAREMPCKHIYHPDCILPWLSLRNSCPVCRHELPSDTRGVSPEANRG
;
A
#
# COMPACT_ATOMS: atom_id res chain seq x y z
N LEU A 1 0.98 35.84 -4.00
CA LEU A 1 1.84 34.65 -4.12
C LEU A 1 1.58 33.90 -2.84
N ASP A 2 0.76 32.85 -2.79
CA ASP A 2 0.70 31.69 -3.70
C ASP A 2 -0.75 31.23 -3.85
N GLN A 3 -1.33 31.47 -5.03
CA GLN A 3 -2.62 30.92 -5.43
C GLN A 3 -2.33 29.63 -6.19
N LEU A 4 -2.02 28.53 -5.49
CA LEU A 4 -1.82 27.24 -6.13
C LEU A 4 -3.16 26.51 -6.29
N ALA A 5 -3.75 26.75 -7.47
CA ALA A 5 -4.55 25.83 -8.28
C ALA A 5 -5.57 24.94 -7.55
N GLN A 6 -6.74 25.50 -7.26
CA GLN A 6 -7.99 24.74 -7.15
C GLN A 6 -8.49 24.41 -8.56
N ILE A 7 -8.38 23.14 -8.97
CA ILE A 7 -9.08 22.61 -10.14
C ILE A 7 -10.12 21.61 -9.62
N GLU A 8 -11.35 22.09 -9.47
CA GLU A 8 -12.54 21.26 -9.29
C GLU A 8 -13.11 20.89 -10.67
N ILE A 9 -12.99 19.62 -11.06
CA ILE A 9 -13.84 19.03 -12.10
C ILE A 9 -14.23 17.62 -11.64
N ASN A 10 -15.48 17.50 -11.14
CA ASN A 10 -16.28 16.28 -11.08
C ASN A 10 -15.77 15.10 -10.21
N GLY A 11 -16.09 15.13 -8.91
CA GLY A 11 -16.44 13.91 -8.15
C GLY A 11 -15.31 12.96 -7.76
N ILE A 12 -14.41 13.38 -6.87
CA ILE A 12 -13.77 12.54 -5.83
C ILE A 12 -13.01 13.52 -4.92
N GLY A 13 -13.49 13.73 -3.70
CA GLY A 13 -12.68 14.43 -2.69
C GLY A 13 -11.38 13.65 -2.53
N ARG A 14 -10.26 14.22 -3.00
CA ARG A 14 -8.93 13.68 -2.72
C ARG A 14 -8.65 13.95 -1.25
N VAL A 15 -9.20 13.09 -0.40
CA VAL A 15 -8.61 12.85 0.92
C VAL A 15 -7.23 12.34 0.58
N GLU A 16 -6.22 13.21 0.69
CA GLU A 16 -4.83 12.86 0.55
C GLU A 16 -4.55 11.87 1.69
N GLN A 17 -4.77 10.58 1.40
CA GLN A 17 -4.59 9.54 2.39
C GLN A 17 -3.14 9.63 2.82
N PRO A 18 -2.87 9.74 4.12
CA PRO A 18 -1.54 10.01 4.59
C PRO A 18 -0.58 8.90 4.18
N PRO A 19 0.70 9.22 3.96
CA PRO A 19 1.72 8.20 3.77
C PRO A 19 1.80 7.33 5.03
N ALA A 20 2.14 6.05 4.86
CA ALA A 20 2.47 5.22 6.00
C ALA A 20 3.71 5.78 6.71
N SER A 21 3.81 5.59 8.04
CA SER A 21 5.03 5.97 8.74
C SER A 21 6.20 5.23 8.14
N LYS A 22 7.34 5.90 7.91
CA LYS A 22 8.59 5.21 7.54
C LYS A 22 8.87 4.02 8.46
N ALA A 23 8.68 4.21 9.78
CA ALA A 23 8.84 3.14 10.76
C ALA A 23 7.88 1.95 10.53
N ALA A 24 6.64 2.20 10.12
CA ALA A 24 5.67 1.14 9.82
C ALA A 24 6.07 0.37 8.56
N ILE A 25 6.53 1.07 7.53
CA ILE A 25 7.03 0.48 6.28
C ILE A 25 8.28 -0.35 6.55
N GLU A 26 9.24 0.20 7.31
CA GLU A 26 10.50 -0.48 7.66
C GLU A 26 10.24 -1.72 8.52
N SER A 27 9.27 -1.64 9.44
CA SER A 27 8.86 -2.74 10.33
C SER A 27 8.01 -3.82 9.66
N MET A 28 7.65 -3.68 8.38
CA MET A 28 6.91 -4.72 7.68
C MET A 28 7.71 -6.01 7.61
N PRO A 29 7.09 -7.19 7.80
CA PRO A 29 7.78 -8.46 7.64
C PRO A 29 8.27 -8.61 6.19
N THR A 30 9.58 -8.78 6.04
CA THR A 30 10.19 -9.26 4.80
C THR A 30 10.14 -10.78 4.84
N ILE A 31 9.56 -11.37 3.80
CA ILE A 31 9.49 -12.82 3.59
C ILE A 31 10.30 -13.18 2.35
N GLU A 32 10.83 -14.39 2.31
CA GLU A 32 11.47 -14.94 1.12
C GLU A 32 10.44 -15.72 0.31
N ILE A 33 10.41 -15.50 -1.00
CA ILE A 33 9.53 -16.20 -1.92
C ILE A 33 10.01 -17.64 -2.05
N VAL A 34 9.21 -18.57 -1.55
CA VAL A 34 9.42 -20.02 -1.70
C VAL A 34 8.60 -20.60 -2.84
N GLU A 35 8.93 -21.83 -3.24
CA GLU A 35 8.26 -22.58 -4.33
C GLU A 35 6.73 -22.57 -4.21
N ALA A 36 6.19 -22.73 -3.01
CA ALA A 36 4.74 -22.70 -2.79
C ALA A 36 4.05 -21.39 -3.26
N HIS A 37 4.74 -20.24 -3.23
CA HIS A 37 4.17 -18.96 -3.67
C HIS A 37 4.12 -18.85 -5.19
N VAL A 38 5.15 -19.38 -5.86
CA VAL A 38 5.26 -19.40 -7.32
C VAL A 38 4.29 -20.42 -7.91
N ASP A 39 4.20 -21.60 -7.31
CA ASP A 39 3.26 -22.67 -7.70
C ASP A 39 1.80 -22.23 -7.58
N SER A 40 1.50 -21.36 -6.61
CA SER A 40 0.17 -20.76 -6.40
C SER A 40 -0.14 -19.59 -7.35
N GLU A 41 0.72 -19.29 -8.33
CA GLU A 41 0.59 -18.14 -9.25
C GLU A 41 0.40 -16.79 -8.54
N SER A 42 1.03 -16.65 -7.37
CA SER A 42 1.01 -15.39 -6.63
C SER A 42 1.73 -14.32 -7.44
N HIS A 43 1.06 -13.19 -7.69
CA HIS A 43 1.60 -12.07 -8.46
C HIS A 43 1.49 -10.77 -7.69
N CYS A 44 2.44 -9.88 -7.92
CA CYS A 44 2.43 -8.54 -7.35
C CYS A 44 1.29 -7.74 -7.97
N ALA A 45 0.29 -7.31 -7.19
CA ALA A 45 -0.86 -6.57 -7.74
C ALA A 45 -0.50 -5.16 -8.28
N VAL A 46 0.72 -4.68 -8.02
CA VAL A 46 1.23 -3.37 -8.48
C VAL A 46 1.82 -3.48 -9.89
N CYS A 47 2.86 -4.31 -10.08
CA CYS A 47 3.49 -4.51 -11.40
C CYS A 47 2.83 -5.60 -12.24
N LYS A 48 1.95 -6.43 -11.65
CA LYS A 48 1.28 -7.59 -12.27
C LYS A 48 2.23 -8.69 -12.70
N GLU A 49 3.44 -8.72 -12.13
CA GLU A 49 4.44 -9.76 -12.39
C GLU A 49 4.40 -10.84 -11.32
N VAL A 50 4.82 -12.06 -11.69
CA VAL A 50 4.97 -13.19 -10.77
C VAL A 50 6.18 -12.98 -9.87
N PHE A 51 6.13 -13.55 -8.68
CA PHE A 51 7.29 -13.55 -7.79
C PHE A 51 8.34 -14.56 -8.25
N GLU A 52 9.61 -14.21 -8.08
CA GLU A 52 10.74 -15.08 -8.38
C GLU A 52 11.18 -15.88 -7.14
N LEU A 53 11.60 -17.13 -7.31
CA LEU A 53 12.09 -17.95 -6.19
C LEU A 53 13.32 -17.34 -5.52
N ALA A 54 13.40 -17.48 -4.20
CA ALA A 54 14.48 -16.96 -3.37
C ALA A 54 14.66 -15.42 -3.49
N THR A 55 13.59 -14.71 -3.83
CA THR A 55 13.58 -13.24 -3.80
C THR A 55 12.91 -12.71 -2.55
N GLU A 56 13.29 -11.50 -2.16
CA GLU A 56 12.69 -10.81 -1.02
C GLU A 56 11.37 -10.15 -1.43
N ALA A 57 10.33 -10.41 -0.65
CA ALA A 57 9.04 -9.75 -0.78
C ALA A 57 8.59 -9.19 0.57
N ARG A 58 7.76 -8.16 0.51
CA ARG A 58 7.16 -7.53 1.70
C ARG A 58 5.75 -8.08 1.88
N GLU A 59 5.51 -8.70 3.03
CA GLU A 59 4.17 -9.13 3.45
C GLU A 59 3.49 -7.99 4.23
N MET A 60 2.29 -7.60 3.79
CA MET A 60 1.42 -6.71 4.55
C MET A 60 0.74 -7.49 5.70
N PRO A 61 0.34 -6.82 6.79
CA PRO A 61 -0.39 -7.47 7.90
C PRO A 61 -1.72 -8.12 7.47
N CYS A 62 -2.25 -7.74 6.30
CA CYS A 62 -3.41 -8.37 5.68
C CYS A 62 -3.09 -9.62 4.83
N LYS A 63 -1.86 -10.15 4.89
CA LYS A 63 -1.37 -11.33 4.15
C LYS A 63 -1.19 -11.17 2.64
N HIS A 64 -1.26 -9.94 2.12
CA HIS A 64 -0.89 -9.67 0.73
C HIS A 64 0.61 -9.40 0.61
N ILE A 65 1.22 -9.98 -0.42
CA ILE A 65 2.66 -9.94 -0.67
C ILE A 65 2.91 -9.04 -1.88
N TYR A 66 4.00 -8.26 -1.82
CA TYR A 66 4.40 -7.34 -2.87
C TYR A 66 5.92 -7.28 -2.99
N HIS A 67 6.43 -6.91 -4.17
CA HIS A 67 7.85 -6.59 -4.31
C HIS A 67 8.17 -5.37 -3.44
N PRO A 68 9.33 -5.36 -2.74
CA PRO A 68 9.76 -4.21 -1.96
C PRO A 68 9.78 -2.94 -2.83
N ASP A 69 10.31 -3.04 -4.05
CA ASP A 69 10.38 -1.92 -4.99
C ASP A 69 8.98 -1.39 -5.42
N CYS A 70 7.95 -2.24 -5.38
CA CYS A 70 6.59 -1.86 -5.73
C CYS A 70 5.80 -1.28 -4.54
N ILE A 71 5.91 -1.87 -3.36
CA ILE A 71 5.10 -1.49 -2.19
C ILE A 71 5.67 -0.29 -1.45
N LEU A 72 7.00 -0.12 -1.42
CA LEU A 72 7.64 1.02 -0.77
C LEU A 72 7.21 2.38 -1.35
N PRO A 73 7.25 2.62 -2.68
CA PRO A 73 6.76 3.88 -3.25
C PRO A 73 5.24 4.04 -3.08
N TRP A 74 4.48 2.93 -3.12
CA TRP A 74 3.04 2.96 -2.87
C TRP A 74 2.72 3.43 -1.44
N LEU A 75 3.39 2.87 -0.43
CA LEU A 75 3.23 3.23 0.98
C LEU A 75 3.75 4.63 1.32
N SER A 76 4.70 5.13 0.52
CA SER A 76 5.16 6.51 0.59
C SER A 76 4.10 7.51 0.09
N LEU A 77 3.09 7.06 -0.65
CA LEU A 77 2.01 7.89 -1.17
C LEU A 77 0.68 7.66 -0.40
N ARG A 78 0.43 6.44 0.05
CA ARG A 78 -0.80 6.03 0.75
C ARG A 78 -0.52 4.86 1.69
N ASN A 79 -1.04 4.92 2.90
CA ASN A 79 -0.91 3.82 3.86
C ASN A 79 -1.86 2.63 3.62
N SER A 80 -2.49 2.46 2.44
CA SER A 80 -3.50 1.42 2.20
C SER A 80 -3.03 0.30 1.28
N CYS A 81 -3.45 -0.94 1.56
CA CYS A 81 -3.17 -2.10 0.72
C CYS A 81 -3.83 -1.96 -0.67
N PRO A 82 -3.10 -2.19 -1.78
CA PRO A 82 -3.66 -2.14 -3.14
C PRO A 82 -4.83 -3.11 -3.39
N VAL A 83 -4.87 -4.24 -2.69
CA VAL A 83 -5.84 -5.32 -2.94
C VAL A 83 -7.06 -5.20 -2.03
N CYS A 84 -6.84 -5.15 -0.70
CA CYS A 84 -7.94 -5.16 0.27
C CYS A 84 -8.18 -3.84 0.98
N ARG A 85 -7.42 -2.78 0.65
CA ARG A 85 -7.49 -1.44 1.28
C ARG A 85 -7.20 -1.42 2.78
N HIS A 86 -6.60 -2.48 3.33
CA HIS A 86 -6.14 -2.49 4.72
C HIS A 86 -5.11 -1.38 4.97
N GLU A 87 -5.32 -0.61 6.03
CA GLU A 87 -4.49 0.57 6.35
C GLU A 87 -3.35 0.20 7.30
N LEU A 88 -2.13 0.60 6.96
CA LEU A 88 -0.97 0.55 7.84
C LEU A 88 -0.96 1.75 8.79
N PRO A 89 -0.35 1.62 9.98
CA PRO A 89 -0.18 2.74 10.88
C PRO A 89 0.62 3.86 10.21
N SER A 90 0.03 5.05 10.17
CA SER A 90 0.65 6.30 9.73
C SER A 90 0.94 7.21 10.92
N ASP A 91 1.92 8.11 10.76
CA ASP A 91 2.34 9.04 11.81
C ASP A 91 1.29 10.13 12.05
N THR A 92 0.44 10.31 11.04
CA THR A 92 -0.71 11.20 11.07
C THR A 92 -1.84 10.60 11.91
N ARG A 93 -1.91 11.01 13.17
CA ARG A 93 -3.10 10.85 14.00
C ARG A 93 -4.30 11.57 13.34
N GLY A 94 -5.16 10.82 12.68
CA GLY A 94 -6.51 11.23 12.27
C GLY A 94 -6.64 11.55 10.78
N VAL A 95 -7.41 10.76 10.03
CA VAL A 95 -8.86 10.87 9.88
C VAL A 95 -9.36 9.49 9.43
N SER A 96 -10.07 8.78 10.30
CA SER A 96 -10.95 7.70 9.86
C SER A 96 -12.09 8.35 9.08
N PRO A 97 -12.32 8.05 7.78
CA PRO A 97 -13.64 8.28 7.22
C PRO A 97 -14.54 7.22 7.85
N GLU A 98 -15.18 7.66 8.92
CA GLU A 98 -16.37 7.11 9.53
C GLU A 98 -17.20 6.32 8.51
N ALA A 99 -17.41 5.05 8.86
CA ALA A 99 -18.45 4.21 8.32
C ALA A 99 -19.81 4.90 8.51
N ASN A 100 -20.24 5.71 7.53
CA ASN A 100 -21.62 6.16 7.43
C ASN A 100 -22.21 5.59 6.13
N ARG A 101 -22.59 4.31 6.17
CA ARG A 101 -23.64 3.76 5.33
C ARG A 101 -24.90 3.70 6.19
N GLY A 102 -25.74 4.71 6.04
CA GLY A 102 -27.17 4.61 6.34
C GLY A 102 -27.89 3.71 5.34
#